data_AF-A0A661VAV6-F1
#
_entry.id   AF-A0A661VAV6-F1
#
_cell.length_a   1.000
_cell.length_b   1.000
_cell.length_c   1.000
_cell.angle_alpha   90.00
_cell.angle_beta   90.00
_cell.angle_gamma   90.00
#
_symmetry.space_group_name_H-M   'P 1'
#
loop_
_entity.id
_entity.type
_entity.pdbx_description
1 polymer ?
#
loop_
_entity_poly.entity_id
_entity_poly.type
_entity_poly.pdbx_seq_one_letter_code
_entity_poly.pdbx_strand_id
1 'polypeptide(L)'
;SGQDVTDEYIDLQSRLDNLKATRDRIREFLDQAKTVEESLRVNEELAAIEEQIEQVQGRMNYLFDRAAYSTITVQIEPELPQPTPTPVPTLTPTPIPAPPWSPVQSARQAGQTLGSILRVLTEIAIWFGIVILPLAAPPILVIWGIRHWTGRNKA
;
A
#
# COMPACT_ATOMS: atom_id res chain seq x y z
N SER A 1 -9.04 -9.04 -12.96
CA SER A 1 -10.15 -8.09 -13.22
C SER A 1 -9.69 -6.82 -13.94
N GLY A 2 -8.47 -6.30 -13.73
CA GLY A 2 -7.96 -5.12 -14.47
C GLY A 2 -7.79 -5.30 -15.99
N GLN A 3 -7.43 -6.51 -16.44
CA GLN A 3 -7.29 -6.81 -17.88
C GLN A 3 -8.63 -6.69 -18.62
N ASP A 4 -9.68 -7.29 -18.04
CA ASP A 4 -11.03 -7.32 -18.61
C ASP A 4 -11.62 -5.91 -18.82
N VAL A 5 -11.40 -5.00 -17.86
CA VAL A 5 -11.85 -3.60 -18.00
C VAL A 5 -11.01 -2.81 -19.00
N THR A 6 -9.76 -3.19 -19.23
CA THR A 6 -8.90 -2.54 -20.23
C THR A 6 -9.35 -2.95 -21.63
N ASP A 7 -9.65 -4.24 -21.83
CA ASP A 7 -10.16 -4.76 -23.09
C ASP A 7 -11.53 -4.13 -23.42
N GLU A 8 -12.45 -4.05 -22.44
CA GLU A 8 -13.75 -3.35 -22.61
C GLU A 8 -13.56 -1.88 -22.98
N TYR A 9 -12.59 -1.18 -22.39
CA TYR A 9 -12.32 0.23 -22.70
C TYR A 9 -11.83 0.41 -24.15
N ILE A 10 -10.94 -0.46 -24.62
CA ILE A 10 -10.42 -0.42 -26.00
C ILE A 10 -11.54 -0.67 -27.01
N ASP A 11 -12.43 -1.61 -26.72
CA ASP A 11 -13.59 -1.91 -27.56
C ASP A 11 -14.55 -0.71 -27.62
N LEU A 12 -14.83 -0.08 -26.48
CA LEU A 12 -15.68 1.12 -26.41
C LEU A 12 -15.05 2.31 -27.16
N GLN A 13 -13.73 2.49 -27.07
CA GLN A 13 -13.02 3.51 -27.83
C GLN A 13 -13.19 3.30 -29.35
N SER A 14 -13.02 2.07 -29.82
CA SER A 14 -13.21 1.72 -31.23
C SER A 14 -14.64 1.99 -31.71
N ARG A 15 -15.64 1.68 -30.86
CA ARG A 15 -17.04 1.97 -31.12
C ARG A 15 -17.32 3.47 -31.16
N LEU A 16 -16.74 4.23 -30.23
CA LEU A 16 -16.88 5.69 -30.16
C LEU A 16 -16.36 6.36 -31.44
N ASP A 17 -15.21 5.93 -31.94
CA ASP A 17 -14.61 6.49 -33.14
C ASP A 17 -15.45 6.20 -34.39
N ASN A 18 -16.04 5.00 -34.48
CA ASN A 18 -16.97 4.66 -35.56
C ASN A 18 -18.25 5.52 -35.51
N LEU A 19 -18.83 5.69 -34.33
CA LEU A 19 -20.01 6.54 -34.14
C LEU A 19 -19.73 8.00 -34.51
N LYS A 20 -18.57 8.55 -34.12
CA LYS A 20 -18.16 9.90 -34.50
C LYS A 20 -18.00 10.05 -36.02
N ALA A 21 -17.35 9.08 -36.68
CA ALA A 21 -17.24 9.09 -38.14
C ALA A 21 -18.62 9.03 -38.82
N THR A 22 -19.57 8.28 -38.25
CA THR A 22 -20.95 8.20 -38.74
C THR A 22 -21.68 9.53 -38.55
N ARG A 23 -21.57 10.13 -37.35
CA ARG A 23 -22.12 11.47 -37.06
C ARG A 23 -21.61 12.51 -38.05
N ASP A 24 -20.32 12.51 -38.34
CA ASP A 24 -19.71 13.50 -39.24
C ASP A 24 -20.22 13.34 -40.68
N ARG A 25 -20.44 12.10 -41.15
CA ARG A 25 -21.11 11.85 -42.45
C ARG A 25 -22.57 12.31 -42.45
N ILE A 26 -23.31 12.08 -41.36
CA ILE A 26 -24.70 12.53 -41.24
C ILE A 26 -24.77 14.06 -41.28
N ARG A 27 -23.82 14.75 -40.63
CA ARG A 27 -23.70 16.22 -40.73
C ARG A 27 -23.43 16.70 -42.15
N GLU A 28 -22.58 15.99 -42.91
CA GLU A 28 -22.37 16.30 -44.32
C GLU A 28 -23.66 16.14 -45.15
N PHE A 29 -24.47 15.12 -44.87
CA PHE A 29 -25.79 14.99 -45.50
C PHE A 29 -26.76 16.09 -45.07
N LEU A 30 -26.69 16.55 -43.82
CA LEU A 30 -27.50 17.67 -43.33
C LEU A 30 -27.15 18.96 -44.07
N ASP A 31 -25.86 19.21 -44.31
CA ASP A 31 -25.38 20.38 -45.06
C ASP A 31 -25.81 20.34 -46.54
N GLN A 32 -26.02 19.14 -47.09
CA GLN A 32 -26.47 18.93 -48.48
C GLN A 32 -27.99 18.91 -48.64
N ALA A 33 -28.75 18.84 -47.54
CA ALA A 33 -30.20 18.74 -47.56
C ALA A 33 -30.83 19.99 -48.20
N LYS A 34 -31.77 19.78 -49.14
CA LYS A 34 -32.38 20.88 -49.91
C LYS A 34 -33.76 21.28 -49.42
N THR A 35 -34.37 20.44 -48.59
CA THR A 35 -35.72 20.65 -48.07
C THR A 35 -35.73 20.58 -46.55
N VAL A 36 -36.73 21.24 -45.95
CA VAL A 36 -36.92 21.23 -44.50
C VAL A 36 -37.23 19.81 -44.00
N GLU A 37 -38.05 19.06 -44.73
CA GLU A 37 -38.42 17.68 -44.37
C GLU A 37 -37.21 16.73 -44.39
N GLU A 38 -36.34 16.85 -45.40
CA GLU A 38 -35.07 16.13 -45.45
C GLU A 38 -34.16 16.51 -44.28
N SER A 39 -34.05 17.82 -43.99
CA SER A 39 -33.24 18.31 -42.86
C SER A 39 -33.75 17.80 -41.51
N LEU A 40 -35.06 17.72 -41.30
CA LEU A 40 -35.65 17.19 -40.08
C LEU A 40 -35.35 15.71 -39.92
N ARG A 41 -35.52 14.91 -40.98
CA ARG A 41 -35.20 13.47 -40.96
C ARG A 41 -33.71 13.21 -40.68
N VAL A 42 -32.81 13.97 -41.31
CA VAL A 42 -31.37 13.84 -41.05
C VAL A 42 -31.02 14.24 -39.62
N ASN A 43 -31.67 15.27 -39.08
CA ASN A 43 -31.49 15.67 -37.67
C ASN A 43 -31.96 14.60 -36.68
N GLU A 44 -33.07 13.90 -36.95
CA GLU A 44 -33.54 12.80 -36.11
C GLU A 44 -32.47 11.69 -36.01
N GLU A 45 -31.89 11.30 -37.15
CA GLU A 45 -30.80 10.32 -37.19
C GLU A 45 -29.53 10.84 -36.50
N LEU A 46 -29.21 12.13 -36.69
CA LEU A 46 -28.07 12.75 -36.03
C LEU A 46 -28.22 12.71 -34.50
N ALA A 47 -29.40 13.05 -33.99
CA ALA A 47 -29.69 13.00 -32.55
C ALA A 47 -29.57 11.59 -32.00
N ALA A 48 -30.06 10.57 -32.71
CA ALA A 48 -29.95 9.17 -32.31
C ALA A 48 -28.48 8.69 -32.25
N ILE A 49 -27.62 9.16 -33.15
CA ILE A 49 -26.18 8.84 -33.11
C ILE A 49 -25.48 9.61 -31.99
N GLU A 50 -25.83 10.87 -31.76
CA GLU A 50 -25.26 11.67 -30.66
C GLU A 50 -25.61 11.06 -29.29
N GLU A 51 -26.85 10.60 -29.09
CA GLU A 51 -27.24 9.88 -27.86
C GLU A 51 -26.38 8.62 -27.64
N GLN A 52 -26.15 7.83 -28.70
CA GLN A 52 -25.29 6.64 -28.60
C GLN A 52 -23.83 7.00 -28.27
N ILE A 53 -23.31 8.09 -28.82
CA ILE A 53 -21.97 8.62 -28.48
C ILE A 53 -21.91 8.96 -26.99
N GLU A 54 -22.90 9.67 -26.48
CA GLU A 54 -22.96 10.06 -25.06
C GLU A 54 -23.05 8.84 -24.14
N GLN A 55 -23.85 7.84 -24.49
CA GLN A 55 -23.95 6.59 -23.73
C GLN A 55 -22.60 5.84 -23.69
N VAL A 56 -21.93 5.70 -24.83
CA VAL A 56 -20.60 5.04 -24.91
C VAL A 56 -19.56 5.83 -24.11
N GLN A 57 -19.53 7.16 -24.27
CA GLN A 57 -18.57 8.01 -23.58
C GLN A 57 -18.81 8.03 -22.06
N GLY A 58 -20.07 8.02 -21.62
CA GLY A 58 -20.44 7.86 -20.22
C GLY A 58 -19.96 6.52 -19.63
N ARG A 59 -20.11 5.42 -20.38
CA ARG A 59 -19.59 4.10 -19.96
C ARG A 59 -18.06 4.10 -19.85
N MET A 60 -17.36 4.71 -20.80
CA MET A 60 -15.90 4.84 -20.77
C MET A 60 -15.42 5.62 -19.55
N ASN A 61 -16.06 6.76 -19.24
CA ASN A 61 -15.73 7.57 -18.06
C ASN A 61 -15.92 6.77 -16.76
N TYR A 62 -17.01 6.02 -16.65
CA TYR A 62 -17.26 5.15 -15.50
C TYR A 62 -16.18 4.07 -15.32
N LEU A 63 -15.74 3.43 -16.41
CA LEU A 63 -14.65 2.45 -16.37
C LEU A 63 -13.32 3.11 -15.97
N PHE A 64 -13.03 4.29 -16.51
CA PHE A 64 -11.84 5.06 -16.19
C PHE A 64 -11.78 5.43 -14.70
N ASP A 65 -12.88 5.97 -14.16
CA ASP A 65 -12.98 6.34 -12.74
C ASP A 65 -12.79 5.11 -11.85
N ARG A 66 -13.43 3.99 -12.16
CA ARG A 66 -13.27 2.74 -11.40
C ARG A 66 -11.87 2.13 -11.49
N ALA A 67 -11.18 2.28 -12.62
CA ALA A 67 -9.79 1.84 -12.76
C ALA A 67 -8.83 2.71 -11.94
N ALA A 68 -9.13 4.00 -11.80
CA ALA A 68 -8.34 4.92 -10.98
C ALA A 68 -8.51 4.67 -9.47
N TYR A 69 -9.68 4.21 -9.02
CA TYR A 69 -9.92 3.85 -7.62
C TYR A 69 -9.60 2.38 -7.35
N SER A 70 -8.35 2.09 -6.95
CA SER A 70 -8.01 0.80 -6.33
C SER A 70 -8.96 0.55 -5.16
N THR A 71 -9.82 -0.47 -5.26
CA THR A 71 -10.78 -0.79 -4.19
C THR A 71 -9.99 -1.26 -2.97
N ILE A 72 -9.86 -0.41 -1.95
CA ILE A 72 -9.27 -0.79 -0.66
C ILE A 72 -10.37 -1.46 0.15
N THR A 73 -10.37 -2.79 0.18
CA THR A 73 -11.24 -3.55 1.09
C THR A 73 -10.63 -3.54 2.49
N VAL A 74 -11.17 -2.70 3.38
CA VAL A 74 -10.81 -2.70 4.80
C VAL A 74 -11.68 -3.72 5.52
N GLN A 75 -11.09 -4.85 5.90
CA GLN A 75 -11.74 -5.84 6.76
C GLN A 75 -11.39 -5.48 8.21
N ILE A 76 -12.37 -4.96 8.94
CA ILE A 76 -12.23 -4.67 10.37
C ILE A 76 -12.75 -5.89 11.13
N GLU A 77 -11.83 -6.73 11.59
CA GLU A 77 -12.14 -7.77 12.57
C GLU A 77 -11.98 -7.14 13.96
N PRO A 78 -13.05 -6.95 14.75
CA PRO A 78 -12.89 -6.56 16.14
C PRO A 78 -12.14 -7.69 16.86
N GLU A 79 -11.04 -7.39 17.54
CA GLU A 79 -10.49 -8.32 18.52
C GLU A 79 -11.56 -8.53 19.58
N LEU A 80 -12.29 -9.64 19.47
CA LEU A 80 -13.20 -10.07 20.51
C LEU A 80 -12.34 -10.27 21.76
N PRO A 81 -12.65 -9.60 22.89
CA PRO A 81 -11.95 -9.86 24.13
C PRO A 81 -12.05 -11.36 24.39
N GLN A 82 -10.90 -12.03 24.57
CA GLN A 82 -10.92 -13.42 24.97
C GLN A 82 -11.87 -13.55 26.16
N PRO A 83 -12.82 -14.49 26.16
CA PRO A 83 -13.73 -14.64 27.29
C PRO A 83 -12.86 -14.89 28.51
N THR A 84 -12.73 -13.87 29.36
CA THR A 84 -12.22 -14.02 30.71
C THR A 84 -13.06 -15.15 31.30
N PRO A 85 -12.45 -16.25 31.78
CA PRO A 85 -13.22 -17.37 32.27
C PRO A 85 -14.19 -16.85 33.33
N THR A 86 -15.49 -16.95 33.05
CA THR A 86 -16.56 -16.63 34.00
C THR A 86 -16.20 -17.33 35.31
N PRO A 87 -16.08 -16.62 36.45
CA PRO A 87 -15.81 -17.29 37.71
C PRO A 87 -16.98 -18.22 37.99
N VAL A 88 -16.74 -19.52 37.82
CA VAL A 88 -17.59 -20.58 38.34
C VAL A 88 -17.81 -20.27 39.83
N PRO A 89 -19.03 -20.38 40.39
CA PRO A 89 -19.24 -20.22 41.83
C PRO A 89 -18.39 -21.28 42.54
N THR A 90 -17.19 -20.88 42.93
CA THR A 90 -16.24 -21.71 43.65
C THR A 90 -16.58 -21.51 45.11
N LEU A 91 -17.02 -22.59 45.77
CA LEU A 91 -17.16 -22.64 47.22
C LEU A 91 -15.90 -22.02 47.83
N THR A 92 -16.04 -20.91 48.55
CA THR A 92 -14.94 -20.07 49.02
C THR A 92 -13.81 -20.92 49.60
N PRO A 93 -12.66 -21.08 48.92
CA PRO A 93 -11.52 -21.70 49.57
C PRO A 93 -11.02 -20.72 50.64
N THR A 94 -10.83 -21.22 51.85
CA THR A 94 -10.11 -20.55 52.94
C THR A 94 -8.90 -19.80 52.38
N PRO A 95 -8.64 -18.53 52.76
CA PRO A 95 -7.48 -17.80 52.25
C PRO A 95 -6.20 -18.56 52.61
N ILE A 96 -5.59 -19.19 51.60
CA ILE A 96 -4.30 -19.84 51.71
C ILE A 96 -3.25 -18.71 51.82
N PRO A 97 -2.39 -18.69 52.86
CA PRO A 97 -1.34 -17.69 52.97
C PRO A 97 -0.40 -17.78 51.77
N ALA A 98 0.02 -16.63 51.23
CA ALA A 98 0.91 -16.57 50.08
C ALA A 98 2.19 -17.40 50.34
N PRO A 99 2.64 -18.24 49.38
CA PRO A 99 3.85 -19.01 49.56
C PRO A 99 5.06 -18.08 49.71
N PRO A 100 6.03 -18.40 50.59
CA PRO A 100 7.24 -17.61 50.72
C PRO A 100 8.02 -17.61 49.41
N TRP A 101 8.74 -16.51 49.16
CA TRP A 101 9.58 -16.29 47.98
C TRP A 101 10.36 -17.56 47.57
N SER A 102 10.17 -18.03 46.33
CA SER A 102 10.82 -19.25 45.84
C SER A 102 12.04 -18.91 44.95
N PRO A 103 13.29 -19.05 45.45
CA PRO A 103 14.51 -18.65 44.72
C PRO A 103 14.75 -19.48 43.44
N VAL A 104 14.24 -20.71 43.39
CA VAL A 104 14.41 -21.62 42.25
C VAL A 104 13.70 -21.12 40.98
N GLN A 105 12.52 -20.50 41.13
CA GLN A 105 11.80 -19.95 39.97
C GLN A 105 12.48 -18.70 39.43
N SER A 106 12.97 -17.82 40.31
CA SER A 106 13.76 -16.65 39.94
C SER A 106 15.08 -17.04 39.26
N ALA A 107 15.75 -18.11 39.71
CA ALA A 107 16.97 -18.63 39.09
C ALA A 107 16.73 -19.17 37.67
N ARG A 108 15.61 -19.87 37.42
CA ARG A 108 15.26 -20.37 36.08
C ARG A 108 14.89 -19.24 35.11
N GLN A 109 14.17 -18.22 35.57
CA GLN A 109 13.87 -17.03 34.76
C GLN A 109 15.15 -16.24 34.42
N ALA A 110 16.05 -16.06 35.38
CA ALA A 110 17.33 -15.37 35.15
C ALA A 110 18.18 -16.07 34.07
N GLY A 111 18.15 -17.41 33.99
CA GLY A 111 18.83 -18.16 32.95
C GLY A 111 18.33 -17.85 31.53
N GLN A 112 17.02 -17.68 31.36
CA GLN A 112 16.44 -17.30 30.06
C GLN A 112 16.77 -15.85 29.69
N THR A 113 16.73 -14.94 30.66
CA THR A 113 17.11 -13.53 30.44
C THR A 113 18.58 -13.39 30.07
N LEU A 114 19.48 -14.19 30.66
CA LEU A 114 20.90 -14.20 30.31
C LEU A 114 21.13 -14.59 28.84
N GLY A 115 20.38 -15.59 28.35
CA GLY A 115 20.42 -15.97 26.93
C GLY A 115 20.00 -14.85 25.99
N SER A 116 18.93 -14.12 26.32
CA SER A 116 18.46 -12.97 25.54
C SER A 116 19.49 -11.83 25.52
N ILE A 117 20.15 -11.55 26.64
CA ILE A 117 21.18 -10.51 26.74
C ILE A 117 22.39 -10.85 25.86
N LEU A 118 22.85 -12.11 25.86
CA LEU A 118 23.97 -12.54 24.99
C LEU A 118 23.65 -12.34 23.51
N ARG A 119 22.41 -12.61 23.09
CA ARG A 119 21.98 -12.41 21.70
C ARG A 119 22.01 -10.93 21.30
N VAL A 120 21.50 -10.05 22.15
CA VAL A 120 21.54 -8.60 21.92
C VAL A 120 22.97 -8.08 21.84
N LEU A 121 23.87 -8.55 22.71
CA LEU A 121 25.30 -8.18 22.62
C LEU A 121 25.95 -8.64 21.32
N THR A 122 25.56 -9.83 20.84
CA THR A 122 26.03 -10.37 19.56
C THR A 122 25.56 -9.50 18.39
N GLU A 123 24.29 -9.10 18.40
CA GLU A 123 23.73 -8.21 17.36
C GLU A 123 24.41 -6.82 17.37
N ILE A 124 24.68 -6.26 18.55
CA ILE A 124 25.43 -5.00 18.68
C ILE A 124 26.85 -5.15 18.14
N ALA A 125 27.55 -6.27 18.44
CA ALA A 125 28.91 -6.50 17.96
C ALA A 125 28.99 -6.57 16.42
N ILE A 126 27.99 -7.20 15.77
CA ILE A 126 27.88 -7.26 14.31
C ILE A 126 27.71 -5.84 13.74
N TRP A 127 26.78 -5.06 14.30
CA TRP A 127 26.55 -3.67 13.88
C TRP A 127 27.78 -2.78 14.08
N PHE A 128 28.47 -2.93 15.21
CA PHE A 128 29.69 -2.18 15.52
C PHE A 128 30.80 -2.47 14.49
N GLY A 129 31.00 -3.74 14.12
CA GLY A 129 32.00 -4.13 13.13
C GLY A 129 31.71 -3.62 11.73
N ILE A 130 30.45 -3.63 11.30
CA ILE A 130 30.06 -3.20 9.94
C ILE A 130 29.96 -1.68 9.82
N VAL A 131 29.44 -0.99 10.84
CA VAL A 131 29.08 0.43 10.72
C VAL A 131 30.05 1.34 11.47
N ILE A 132 30.41 1.01 12.71
CA ILE A 132 31.22 1.90 13.55
C ILE A 132 32.70 1.79 13.18
N LEU A 133 33.20 0.59 12.88
CA LEU A 133 34.60 0.36 12.54
C LEU A 133 35.07 1.13 11.28
N PRO A 134 34.37 1.08 10.12
CA PRO A 134 34.79 1.87 8.95
C PRO A 134 34.57 3.38 9.14
N LEU A 135 33.60 3.79 9.96
CA LEU A 135 33.37 5.20 10.26
C LEU A 135 34.45 5.79 11.19
N ALA A 136 34.92 5.00 12.16
CA ALA A 136 35.91 5.42 13.15
C ALA A 136 37.36 5.26 12.68
N ALA A 137 37.64 4.40 11.70
CA ALA A 137 38.99 4.15 11.22
C ALA A 137 39.69 5.40 10.61
N PRO A 138 39.05 6.21 9.73
CA PRO A 138 39.67 7.39 9.15
C PRO A 138 40.14 8.44 10.19
N PRO A 139 39.31 8.90 11.14
CA PRO A 139 39.76 9.90 12.12
C PRO A 139 40.85 9.37 13.04
N ILE A 140 40.82 8.08 13.41
CA ILE A 140 41.88 7.45 14.23
C ILE A 140 43.22 7.46 13.49
N LEU A 141 43.23 7.11 12.20
CA LEU A 141 44.44 7.12 11.38
C LEU A 141 45.00 8.55 11.21
N VAL A 142 44.14 9.55 11.04
CA VAL A 142 44.54 10.96 10.93
C VAL A 142 45.19 11.44 12.23
N ILE A 143 44.57 11.17 13.39
CA ILE A 143 45.11 11.56 14.71
C ILE A 143 46.45 10.85 14.97
N TRP A 144 46.54 9.55 14.63
CA TRP A 144 47.78 8.79 14.77
C TRP A 144 48.91 9.34 13.90
N GLY A 145 48.60 9.70 12.65
CA GLY A 145 49.56 10.31 11.72
C GLY A 145 50.09 11.66 12.22
N ILE A 146 49.20 12.54 12.71
CA ILE A 146 49.58 13.85 13.26
C ILE A 146 50.48 13.70 14.50
N ARG A 147 50.14 12.77 15.40
CA ARG A 147 50.93 12.49 16.60
C ARG A 147 52.30 11.89 16.26
N HIS A 148 52.38 11.03 15.25
CA HIS A 148 53.65 10.42 14.84
C HIS A 148 54.59 11.43 14.17
N TRP A 149 54.04 12.35 13.37
CA TRP A 149 54.83 13.38 12.70
C TRP A 149 55.38 14.44 13.67
N THR A 150 54.58 14.85 14.67
CA THR A 150 55.01 15.83 15.68
C THR A 150 56.05 15.30 16.68
N GLY A 151 56.15 13.98 16.87
CA GLY A 151 57.17 13.36 17.72
C GLY A 151 58.56 13.25 17.07
N ARG A 152 58.67 13.37 15.74
CA ARG A 152 59.95 13.27 15.01
C ARG A 152 60.72 14.58 14.88
N ASN A 153 60.08 15.73 15.15
CA ASN A 153 60.69 17.07 15.04
C ASN A 153 61.18 17.64 16.38
N LYS A 154 61.39 16.80 17.41
CA LYS A 154 61.96 17.19 18.71
C LYS A 154 63.26 16.44 19.06
N ALA A 155 64.01 16.02 18.05
CA ALA A 155 65.40 15.57 18.21
C ALA A 155 66.32 16.54 17.47
#